data_AF-A0A1H6U301-F1
#
_entry.id   AF-A0A1H6U301-F1
#
_cell.length_a   1.000
_cell.length_b   1.000
_cell.length_c   1.000
_cell.angle_alpha   90.00
_cell.angle_beta   90.00
_cell.angle_gamma   90.00
#
_symmetry.space_group_name_H-M   'P 1'
#
loop_
_entity.id
_entity.type
_entity.pdbx_description
1 polymer ?
#
loop_
_entity_poly.entity_id
_entity_poly.type
_entity_poly.pdbx_seq_one_letter_code
_entity_poly.pdbx_strand_id
1 'polypeptide(L)' 'MPDAHLIPFADAQLVKVRTAGQAFHRLSCMTAESPDWRRAYAEWQAQAEEVAVLLIVKAESLEAHQ' A
#
# COMPACT_ATOMS: atom_id res chain seq x y z
N MET A 1 24.84 -15.26 9.63
CA MET A 1 23.87 -14.15 9.49
C MET A 1 22.66 -14.58 10.27
N PRO A 2 22.28 -13.93 11.39
CA PRO A 2 21.04 -14.30 12.06
C PRO A 2 19.90 -14.01 11.09
N ASP A 3 19.06 -15.01 10.86
CA ASP A 3 17.84 -14.89 10.06
C ASP A 3 17.05 -13.70 10.59
N ALA A 4 16.99 -12.63 9.79
CA ALA A 4 16.05 -11.55 10.06
C ALA A 4 14.67 -12.19 10.06
N HIS A 5 14.08 -12.32 11.24
CA HIS A 5 12.72 -12.82 11.40
C HIS A 5 11.79 -11.86 10.65
N LEU A 6 11.57 -12.13 9.36
CA LEU A 6 10.61 -11.44 8.53
C LEU A 6 9.25 -11.74 9.16
N ILE A 7 8.74 -10.83 9.99
CA ILE A 7 7.39 -10.93 10.50
C ILE A 7 6.48 -10.74 9.29
N PRO A 8 5.79 -11.77 8.78
CA PRO A 8 4.98 -11.62 7.58
C PRO A 8 3.84 -10.61 7.82
N PHE A 9 3.34 -10.03 6.73
CA PHE A 9 2.06 -9.31 6.79
C PHE A 9 0.93 -10.30 7.04
N ALA A 10 -0.02 -9.92 7.89
CA ALA A 10 -1.28 -10.65 8.01
C ALA A 10 -2.07 -10.57 6.70
N ASP A 11 -2.95 -11.54 6.43
CA ASP A 11 -3.73 -11.59 5.18
C ASP A 11 -4.52 -10.30 4.93
N ALA A 12 -5.11 -9.71 5.97
CA ALA A 12 -5.81 -8.43 5.87
C ALA A 12 -4.91 -7.26 5.43
N GLN A 13 -3.64 -7.28 5.85
CA GLN A 13 -2.64 -6.28 5.46
C GLN A 13 -2.20 -6.50 4.00
N LEU A 14 -2.03 -7.76 3.58
CA LEU A 14 -1.75 -8.11 2.19
C LEU A 14 -2.89 -7.69 1.25
N VAL A 15 -4.15 -7.83 1.69
CA VAL A 15 -5.31 -7.34 0.92
C VAL A 15 -5.21 -5.83 0.69
N LYS A 16 -4.89 -5.02 1.72
CA LYS A 16 -4.71 -3.57 1.57
C LYS A 16 -3.63 -3.22 0.54
N VAL A 17 -2.46 -3.87 0.62
CA VAL A 17 -1.37 -3.67 -0.33
C VAL A 17 -1.78 -4.02 -1.76
N ARG A 18 -2.50 -5.14 -1.94
CA ARG A 18 -3.02 -5.54 -3.26
C ARG A 18 -4.05 -4.55 -3.80
N THR A 19 -4.98 -4.09 -2.97
CA THR A 19 -5.99 -3.09 -3.36
C THR A 19 -5.34 -1.79 -3.81
N ALA A 20 -4.35 -1.28 -3.06
CA ALA A 20 -3.59 -0.10 -3.46
C ALA A 20 -2.85 -0.29 -4.78
N GLY A 21 -2.23 -1.46 -4.99
CA GLY A 21 -1.58 -1.81 -6.25
C GLY A 21 -2.55 -1.87 -7.43
N GLN A 22 -3.75 -2.41 -7.24
CA GLN A 22 -4.80 -2.44 -8.25
C GLN A 22 -5.33 -1.03 -8.58
N ALA A 23 -5.49 -0.18 -7.57
CA ALA A 23 -5.87 1.22 -7.77
C ALA A 23 -4.80 1.99 -8.56
N PHE A 24 -3.52 1.80 -8.22
CA PHE A 24 -2.40 2.38 -8.98
C PHE A 24 -2.38 1.89 -10.42
N HIS A 25 -2.54 0.58 -10.64
CA HIS A 25 -2.53 0.02 -11.99
C HIS A 25 -3.63 0.63 -12.86
N ARG A 26 -4.87 0.69 -12.34
CA ARG A 26 -6.00 1.33 -13.04
C ARG A 26 -5.67 2.79 -13.39
N LEU A 27 -5.20 3.58 -12.42
CA LEU A 27 -4.80 4.96 -12.65
C LEU A 27 -3.70 5.10 -13.72
N SER A 28 -2.68 4.22 -13.68
CA SER A 28 -1.55 4.26 -14.61
C SER A 28 -1.93 3.94 -16.06
N CYS A 29 -3.05 3.23 -16.25
CA CYS A 29 -3.61 2.94 -17.56
C CYS A 29 -4.53 4.04 -18.09
N MET A 30 -4.80 5.09 -17.31
CA MET A 30 -5.66 6.21 -17.70
C MET A 30 -4.84 7.41 -18.18
N THR A 31 -5.35 8.11 -19.19
CA THR A 31 -4.83 9.43 -19.57
C THR A 31 -5.30 10.48 -18.58
N ALA A 32 -4.49 11.52 -18.33
CA ALA A 32 -4.83 12.60 -17.40
C ALA A 32 -6.07 13.42 -17.83
N GLU A 33 -6.42 13.37 -19.10
CA GLU A 33 -7.62 14.01 -19.68
C GLU A 33 -8.89 13.17 -19.52
N SER A 34 -8.77 11.92 -19.07
CA SER A 34 -9.94 11.07 -18.82
C SER A 34 -10.84 11.71 -17.76
N PRO A 35 -12.17 11.79 -17.99
CA PRO A 35 -13.10 12.37 -17.03
C PRO A 35 -13.08 11.64 -15.68
N ASP A 36 -12.69 10.36 -15.68
CA ASP A 36 -12.59 9.53 -14.48
C ASP A 36 -11.22 9.60 -13.79
N TRP A 37 -10.22 10.25 -14.42
CA TRP A 37 -8.84 10.27 -13.91
C TRP A 37 -8.76 10.86 -12.50
N ARG A 38 -9.44 11.98 -12.25
CA ARG A 38 -9.43 12.63 -10.92
C ARG A 38 -10.00 11.73 -9.83
N ARG A 39 -11.05 10.95 -10.16
CA ARG A 39 -11.66 10.01 -9.23
C ARG A 39 -10.72 8.83 -8.96
N ALA A 40 -10.13 8.26 -10.01
CA ALA A 40 -9.16 7.18 -9.89
C ALA A 40 -7.91 7.61 -9.11
N TYR A 41 -7.46 8.85 -9.28
CA TYR A 41 -6.36 9.44 -8.53
C TYR A 41 -6.69 9.53 -7.04
N ALA A 42 -7.86 10.07 -6.68
CA ALA A 42 -8.29 10.17 -5.29
C ALA A 42 -8.44 8.79 -4.62
N GLU A 43 -8.96 7.80 -5.34
CA GLU A 43 -9.05 6.42 -4.86
C GLU A 43 -7.65 5.83 -4.62
N TRP A 44 -6.75 5.96 -5.59
CA TRP A 44 -5.37 5.49 -5.44
C TRP A 44 -4.66 6.18 -4.27
N GLN A 45 -4.79 7.50 -4.14
CA GLN A 45 -4.16 8.27 -3.07
C GLN A 45 -4.61 7.79 -1.69
N ALA A 46 -5.92 7.62 -1.48
CA ALA A 46 -6.44 7.12 -0.21
C ALA A 46 -5.90 5.72 0.14
N GLN A 47 -5.83 4.82 -0.85
CA GLN A 47 -5.26 3.48 -0.64
C GLN A 47 -3.75 3.51 -0.38
N ALA A 48 -3.02 4.42 -1.05
CA ALA A 48 -1.59 4.60 -0.85
C ALA A 48 -1.26 5.14 0.55
N GLU A 49 -2.06 6.09 1.06
CA GLU A 49 -1.94 6.62 2.42
C GLU A 49 -2.18 5.51 3.46
N GLU A 50 -3.19 4.65 3.29
CA GLU A 50 -3.43 3.50 4.16
C GLU A 50 -2.24 2.52 4.18
N VAL A 51 -1.64 2.25 3.01
CA VAL A 51 -0.45 1.40 2.92
C VAL A 51 0.75 2.05 3.57
N ALA A 52 0.95 3.36 3.42
CA ALA A 52 2.04 4.08 4.07
C ALA A 52 1.96 3.97 5.60
N VAL A 53 0.77 4.19 6.17
CA VAL A 53 0.53 4.00 7.61
C VAL A 53 0.83 2.57 8.05
N LEU A 54 0.34 1.58 7.29
CA LEU A 54 0.62 0.17 7.56
C LEU A 54 2.12 -0.14 7.59
N LEU A 55 2.89 0.42 6.65
CA LEU A 55 4.34 0.21 6.58
C LEU A 55 5.08 0.88 7.74
N ILE A 56 4.67 2.08 8.16
CA ILE A 56 5.23 2.77 9.33
C ILE A 56 5.03 1.91 10.59
N VAL A 57 3.79 1.51 10.87
CA VAL A 57 3.47 0.67 12.05
C VAL A 57 4.26 -0.64 12.02
N LYS A 58 4.44 -1.23 10.83
CA LYS A 58 5.23 -2.45 10.67
C LYS A 58 6.71 -2.21 10.96
N ALA A 59 7.29 -1.12 10.46
CA ALA A 59 8.68 -0.75 10.70
C ALA A 59 8.94 -0.52 12.20
N GLU A 60 8.09 0.27 12.86
CA GLU A 60 8.14 0.52 14.30
C GLU A 60 8.03 -0.79 15.10
N SER A 61 7.16 -1.71 14.67
CA SER A 61 7.05 -3.03 15.32
C SER A 61 8.33 -3.86 15.19
N LEU A 62 9.05 -3.77 14.08
CA LEU A 62 10.30 -4.50 13.90
C LEU A 62 11.43 -3.92 14.77
N GLU A 63 11.49 -2.59 14.90
CA GLU A 63 12.44 -1.90 15.79
C GLU A 63 12.21 -2.26 17.26
N ALA A 64 10.96 -2.41 17.69
CA ALA A 64 10.63 -2.77 19.07
C ALA A 64 10.98 -4.23 19.46
N HIS A 65 11.28 -5.09 18.47
CA HIS A 65 11.65 -6.49 18.68
C HIS A 65 13.15 -6.77 18.44
N GLN A 66 13.97 -5.73 18.25
CA GLN A 66 15.43 -5.79 18.18
C GLN A 66 16.07 -5.52 19.54
#